data_AF-A0A1R3UNU4-F1
#
_entry.id   AF-A0A1R3UNU4-F1
#
_cell.length_a   1.000
_cell.length_b   1.000
_cell.length_c   1.000
_cell.angle_alpha   90.00
_cell.angle_beta   90.00
_cell.angle_gamma   90.00
#
_symmetry.space_group_name_H-M   'P 1'
#
loop_
_entity.id
_entity.type
_entity.pdbx_description
1 polymer ?
#
loop_
_entity_poly.entity_id
_entity_poly.type
_entity_poly.pdbx_seq_one_letter_code
_entity_poly.pdbx_strand_id
1 'polypeptide(L)'
;MVHYHFSSLRALLNEAALRTMRAVVHEGADHLPGATAEEGLDLLLSSLDAYSGDDPTSVLFTEAFLAAGRDEELHEALTRLLADFRDLLTDWMRAIGVPDPDTTARVFAAAVDGLMLHRPLDPSLTAESVVPVLRRLLAGAVEEQR
;
A
#
# COMPACT_ATOMS: atom_id res chain seq x y z
N MET A 1 -10.42 -25.77 -17.81
CA MET A 1 -9.26 -26.69 -17.87
C MET A 1 -8.01 -25.85 -17.70
N VAL A 2 -7.50 -25.70 -16.47
CA VAL A 2 -6.44 -24.73 -16.09
C VAL A 2 -5.12 -25.42 -15.72
N HIS A 3 -5.07 -26.75 -15.82
CA HIS A 3 -4.00 -27.58 -15.29
C HIS A 3 -2.65 -27.53 -16.04
N TYR A 4 -2.52 -26.73 -17.11
CA TYR A 4 -1.25 -26.61 -17.84
C TYR A 4 -0.34 -25.47 -17.34
N HIS A 5 -0.91 -24.48 -16.63
CA HIS A 5 -0.14 -23.32 -16.13
C HIS A 5 -0.05 -23.25 -14.61
N PHE A 6 -0.95 -23.93 -13.89
CA PHE A 6 -0.99 -23.89 -12.43
C PHE A 6 -1.13 -25.29 -11.84
N SER A 7 -0.30 -25.58 -10.85
CA SER A 7 -0.26 -26.86 -10.13
C SER A 7 -1.53 -27.12 -9.32
N SER A 8 -2.31 -26.07 -9.00
CA SER A 8 -3.59 -26.17 -8.28
C SER A 8 -4.46 -24.92 -8.48
N LEU A 9 -5.75 -25.01 -8.11
CA LEU A 9 -6.64 -23.85 -8.04
C LEU A 9 -6.10 -22.78 -7.08
N ARG A 10 -5.50 -23.20 -5.96
CA ARG A 10 -4.89 -22.28 -4.99
C ARG A 10 -3.73 -21.50 -5.60
N ALA A 11 -2.86 -22.17 -6.37
CA ALA A 11 -1.77 -21.50 -7.08
C ALA A 11 -2.29 -20.46 -8.09
N LEU A 12 -3.38 -20.78 -8.80
CA LEU A 12 -4.05 -19.82 -9.69
C LEU A 12 -4.61 -18.60 -8.94
N LEU A 13 -5.27 -18.84 -7.80
CA LEU A 13 -5.85 -17.76 -6.98
C LEU A 13 -4.77 -16.88 -6.34
N ASN A 14 -3.69 -17.46 -5.83
CA ASN A 14 -2.55 -16.71 -5.29
C ASN A 14 -1.92 -15.83 -6.38
N GLU A 15 -1.69 -16.36 -7.58
CA GLU A 15 -1.15 -15.60 -8.70
C GLU A 15 -2.10 -14.47 -9.14
N ALA A 16 -3.40 -14.74 -9.22
CA ALA A 16 -4.39 -13.72 -9.54
C ALA A 16 -4.43 -12.61 -8.48
N ALA A 17 -4.38 -12.98 -7.20
CA ALA A 17 -4.32 -12.03 -6.09
C ALA A 17 -3.08 -11.14 -6.19
N LEU A 18 -1.90 -11.74 -6.35
CA LEU A 18 -0.63 -11.03 -6.49
C LEU A 18 -0.61 -10.07 -7.67
N ARG A 19 -1.19 -10.46 -8.82
CA ARG A 19 -1.30 -9.56 -9.99
C ARG A 19 -2.16 -8.36 -9.72
N THR A 20 -3.33 -8.55 -9.12
CA THR A 20 -4.22 -7.43 -8.76
C THR A 20 -3.56 -6.52 -7.74
N MET A 21 -2.97 -7.07 -6.68
CA MET A 21 -2.27 -6.28 -5.66
C MET A 21 -1.10 -5.49 -6.26
N ARG A 22 -0.33 -6.10 -7.17
CA ARG A 22 0.76 -5.42 -7.88
C ARG A 22 0.25 -4.26 -8.73
N ALA A 23 -0.86 -4.44 -9.45
CA ALA A 23 -1.44 -3.37 -10.26
C ALA A 23 -1.87 -2.18 -9.39
N VAL A 24 -2.53 -2.43 -8.26
CA VAL A 24 -2.94 -1.39 -7.30
C VAL A 24 -1.74 -0.63 -6.74
N VAL A 25 -0.70 -1.36 -6.34
CA VAL A 25 0.55 -0.77 -5.81
C VAL A 25 1.24 0.11 -6.85
N HIS A 26 1.35 -0.35 -8.10
CA HIS A 26 2.04 0.40 -9.16
C HIS A 26 1.23 1.61 -9.63
N GLU A 27 -0.09 1.51 -9.74
CA GLU A 27 -0.94 2.63 -10.15
C GLU A 27 -0.74 3.88 -9.26
N GLY A 28 -0.66 3.67 -7.94
CA GLY A 28 -0.39 4.75 -6.98
C GLY A 28 1.06 5.22 -6.99
N ALA A 29 2.04 4.31 -7.16
CA ALA A 29 3.45 4.63 -7.01
C ALA A 29 4.14 5.17 -8.30
N ASP A 30 3.66 4.80 -9.48
CA ASP A 30 4.27 5.16 -10.78
C ASP A 30 4.33 6.68 -11.02
N HIS A 31 3.49 7.44 -10.32
CA HIS A 31 3.37 8.89 -10.44
C HIS A 31 4.14 9.67 -9.35
N LEU A 32 4.74 8.97 -8.38
CA LEU A 32 5.51 9.60 -7.30
C LEU A 32 6.81 10.27 -7.73
N PRO A 33 7.58 9.76 -8.72
CA PRO A 33 8.83 10.39 -9.10
C PRO A 33 8.65 11.86 -9.53
N GLY A 34 9.26 12.78 -8.77
CA GLY A 34 9.19 14.22 -9.02
C GLY A 34 8.00 14.94 -8.38
N ALA A 35 7.08 14.22 -7.73
CA ALA A 35 5.98 14.81 -6.98
C ALA A 35 6.49 15.45 -5.67
N THR A 36 5.94 16.61 -5.31
CA THR A 36 6.11 17.19 -3.98
C THR A 36 5.48 16.30 -2.89
N ALA A 37 5.74 16.62 -1.62
CA ALA A 37 5.12 15.91 -0.49
C ALA A 37 3.58 15.90 -0.57
N GLU A 38 3.00 17.05 -0.95
CA GLU A 38 1.54 17.21 -1.06
C GLU A 38 0.98 16.41 -2.23
N GLU A 39 1.57 16.57 -3.42
CA GLU A 39 1.15 15.86 -4.63
C GLU A 39 1.29 14.34 -4.48
N GLY A 40 2.38 13.85 -3.90
CA GLY A 40 2.59 12.42 -3.73
C GLY A 40 1.61 11.79 -2.73
N LEU A 41 1.24 12.51 -1.67
CA LEU A 41 0.18 12.08 -0.76
C LEU A 41 -1.19 12.02 -1.43
N ASP A 42 -1.52 13.03 -2.24
CA ASP A 42 -2.75 13.01 -3.02
C ASP A 42 -2.76 11.84 -4.02
N LEU A 43 -1.65 11.59 -4.71
CA LEU A 43 -1.55 10.46 -5.65
C LEU A 43 -1.77 9.12 -4.94
N LEU A 44 -1.09 8.89 -3.82
CA LEU A 44 -1.17 7.65 -3.04
C LEU A 44 -2.55 7.42 -2.41
N LEU A 45 -3.26 8.49 -2.07
CA LEU A 45 -4.50 8.42 -1.30
C LEU A 45 -5.74 8.81 -2.12
N SER A 46 -5.59 9.18 -3.39
CA SER A 46 -6.70 9.57 -4.28
C SER A 46 -7.70 8.43 -4.47
N SER A 47 -7.23 7.18 -4.43
CA SER A 47 -8.07 5.98 -4.50
C SER A 47 -8.58 5.50 -3.14
N LEU A 48 -8.20 6.12 -2.02
CA LEU A 48 -8.56 5.63 -0.69
C LEU A 48 -10.08 5.51 -0.52
N ASP A 49 -10.85 6.48 -1.04
CA ASP A 49 -12.31 6.46 -0.95
C ASP A 49 -12.97 5.42 -1.87
N ALA A 50 -12.24 4.89 -2.86
CA ALA A 50 -12.71 3.79 -3.69
C ALA A 50 -12.63 2.43 -2.96
N TYR A 51 -11.85 2.37 -1.87
CA TYR A 51 -11.69 1.19 -1.05
C TYR A 51 -12.52 1.30 0.22
N SER A 52 -13.76 0.81 0.18
CA SER A 52 -14.69 0.85 1.31
C SER A 52 -14.34 -0.14 2.42
N GLY A 53 -13.47 -1.12 2.13
CA GLY A 53 -13.11 -2.20 3.04
C GLY A 53 -13.90 -3.49 2.81
N ASP A 54 -15.10 -3.39 2.26
CA ASP A 54 -15.93 -4.51 1.80
C ASP A 54 -15.98 -4.64 0.26
N ASP A 55 -15.33 -3.74 -0.46
CA ASP A 55 -15.14 -3.86 -1.90
C ASP A 55 -14.22 -5.06 -2.25
N PRO A 56 -14.33 -5.61 -3.48
CA PRO A 56 -13.58 -6.80 -3.87
C PRO A 56 -12.06 -6.68 -3.71
N THR A 57 -11.48 -5.49 -3.89
CA THR A 57 -10.03 -5.28 -3.77
C THR A 57 -9.63 -5.29 -2.30
N SER A 58 -10.35 -4.59 -1.42
CA SER A 58 -10.07 -4.62 0.03
C SER A 58 -10.19 -6.02 0.63
N VAL A 59 -11.21 -6.78 0.21
CA VAL A 59 -11.39 -8.18 0.63
C VAL A 59 -10.22 -9.03 0.13
N LEU A 60 -9.82 -8.88 -1.13
CA LEU A 60 -8.68 -9.60 -1.71
C LEU A 60 -7.39 -9.38 -0.91
N PHE A 61 -7.07 -8.13 -0.58
CA PHE A 61 -5.89 -7.80 0.23
C PHE A 61 -5.96 -8.49 1.60
N THR A 62 -7.09 -8.38 2.29
CA THR A 62 -7.30 -8.99 3.61
C THR A 62 -7.15 -10.51 3.57
N GLU A 63 -7.78 -11.17 2.60
CA GLU A 63 -7.69 -12.62 2.44
C GLU A 63 -6.28 -13.07 2.06
N ALA A 64 -5.58 -12.33 1.18
CA ALA A 64 -4.21 -12.64 0.80
C ALA A 64 -3.25 -12.55 2.00
N PHE A 65 -3.37 -11.53 2.85
CA PHE A 65 -2.58 -11.41 4.07
C PHE A 65 -2.87 -12.56 5.06
N LEU A 66 -4.15 -12.93 5.23
CA LEU A 66 -4.52 -14.07 6.08
C LEU A 66 -4.02 -15.41 5.53
N ALA A 67 -4.04 -15.58 4.20
CA ALA A 67 -3.57 -16.78 3.51
C ALA A 67 -2.04 -16.91 3.60
N ALA A 68 -1.31 -15.80 3.48
CA ALA A 68 0.15 -15.76 3.61
C ALA A 68 0.64 -16.25 4.98
N GLY A 69 -0.16 -16.15 6.05
CA GLY A 69 0.18 -16.76 7.34
C GLY A 69 0.24 -18.30 7.33
N ARG A 70 -0.23 -18.95 6.26
CA ARG A 70 -0.33 -20.42 6.13
C ARG A 70 0.26 -20.96 4.82
N ASP A 71 0.69 -20.09 3.92
CA ASP A 71 1.22 -20.43 2.60
C ASP A 71 2.55 -19.67 2.40
N GLU A 72 3.66 -20.40 2.51
CA GLU A 72 5.02 -19.85 2.50
C GLU A 72 5.38 -19.19 1.16
N GLU A 73 4.91 -19.76 0.05
CA GLU A 73 5.16 -19.20 -1.29
C GLU A 73 4.44 -17.85 -1.46
N LEU A 74 3.19 -17.76 -1.00
CA LEU A 74 2.45 -16.49 -0.99
C LEU A 74 3.06 -15.49 -0.01
N HIS A 75 3.52 -15.94 1.16
CA HIS A 75 4.21 -15.10 2.15
C HIS A 75 5.44 -14.43 1.54
N GLU A 76 6.31 -15.20 0.88
CA GLU A 76 7.49 -14.65 0.23
C GLU A 76 7.12 -13.67 -0.90
N ALA A 77 6.11 -14.00 -1.69
CA ALA A 77 5.68 -13.16 -2.80
C ALA A 77 5.13 -11.80 -2.33
N LEU A 78 4.30 -11.80 -1.27
CA LEU A 78 3.82 -10.57 -0.64
C LEU A 78 4.95 -9.79 0.04
N THR A 79 5.90 -10.48 0.68
CA THR A 79 7.07 -9.84 1.28
C THR A 79 7.87 -9.07 0.24
N ARG A 80 8.09 -9.67 -0.94
CA ARG A 80 8.76 -8.99 -2.06
C ARG A 80 7.95 -7.81 -2.59
N LEU A 81 6.64 -7.98 -2.80
CA LEU A 81 5.77 -6.89 -3.27
C LEU A 81 5.80 -5.69 -2.30
N LEU A 82 5.76 -5.95 -1.00
CA LEU A 82 5.83 -4.91 0.03
C LEU A 82 7.20 -4.23 0.08
N ALA A 83 8.28 -4.97 -0.14
CA ALA A 83 9.62 -4.41 -0.26
C ALA A 83 9.73 -3.49 -1.48
N ASP A 84 9.29 -3.95 -2.66
CA ASP A 84 9.28 -3.16 -3.90
C ASP A 84 8.53 -1.82 -3.70
N PHE A 85 7.35 -1.87 -3.06
CA PHE A 85 6.58 -0.66 -2.77
C PHE A 85 7.29 0.29 -1.80
N ARG A 86 7.92 -0.25 -0.75
CA ARG A 86 8.66 0.56 0.22
C ARG A 86 9.89 1.19 -0.37
N ASP A 87 10.56 0.54 -1.31
CA ASP A 87 11.71 1.11 -2.03
C ASP A 87 11.27 2.34 -2.84
N LEU A 88 10.14 2.24 -3.56
CA LEU A 88 9.56 3.38 -4.30
C LEU A 88 9.19 4.55 -3.37
N LEU A 89 8.55 4.26 -2.24
CA LEU A 89 8.23 5.28 -1.23
C LEU A 89 9.49 5.90 -0.63
N THR A 90 10.50 5.09 -0.34
CA THR A 90 11.78 5.55 0.23
C THR A 90 12.50 6.48 -0.73
N ASP A 91 12.54 6.15 -2.01
CA ASP A 91 13.17 6.98 -3.04
C ASP A 91 12.45 8.31 -3.21
N TRP A 92 11.12 8.29 -3.24
CA TRP A 92 10.32 9.51 -3.28
C TRP A 92 10.51 10.37 -2.02
N MET A 93 10.40 9.78 -0.83
CA MET A 93 10.59 10.46 0.46
C MET A 93 12.00 11.07 0.58
N ARG A 94 13.02 10.36 0.10
CA ARG A 94 14.40 10.87 0.04
C ARG A 94 14.49 12.08 -0.89
N ALA A 95 13.84 12.04 -2.05
CA ALA A 95 13.88 13.14 -3.02
C ALA A 95 13.23 14.43 -2.49
N ILE A 96 12.15 14.30 -1.69
CA ILE A 96 11.47 15.45 -1.06
C ILE A 96 12.08 15.86 0.29
N GLY A 97 13.13 15.19 0.76
CA GLY A 97 13.87 15.55 1.96
C GLY A 97 13.26 15.10 3.29
N VAL A 98 12.43 14.05 3.30
CA VAL A 98 11.89 13.45 4.52
C VAL A 98 13.04 12.81 5.33
N PRO A 99 13.13 13.07 6.65
CA PRO A 99 14.11 12.41 7.51
C PRO A 99 13.84 10.90 7.63
N ASP A 100 14.93 10.15 7.78
CA ASP A 100 14.91 8.69 7.87
C ASP A 100 13.92 8.03 6.87
N PRO A 101 14.14 8.22 5.56
CA PRO A 101 13.13 7.91 4.56
C PRO A 101 12.77 6.42 4.51
N ASP A 102 13.68 5.51 4.88
CA ASP A 102 13.40 4.06 4.94
C ASP A 102 12.43 3.73 6.09
N THR A 103 12.72 4.20 7.31
CA THR A 103 11.81 3.96 8.45
C THR A 103 10.48 4.67 8.22
N THR A 104 10.50 5.90 7.71
CA THR A 104 9.27 6.67 7.43
C THR A 104 8.42 5.97 6.38
N ALA A 105 9.02 5.47 5.28
CA ALA A 105 8.30 4.71 4.26
C ALA A 105 7.67 3.42 4.82
N ARG A 106 8.37 2.70 5.69
CA ARG A 106 7.85 1.48 6.33
C ARG A 106 6.64 1.76 7.21
N VAL A 107 6.71 2.79 8.05
CA VAL A 107 5.63 3.19 8.95
C VAL A 107 4.46 3.75 8.15
N PHE A 108 4.74 4.56 7.12
CA PHE A 108 3.72 5.11 6.25
C PHE A 108 2.93 4.01 5.52
N ALA A 109 3.62 3.05 4.90
CA ALA A 109 2.97 1.90 4.25
C ALA A 109 2.09 1.13 5.23
N ALA A 110 2.59 0.84 6.44
CA ALA A 110 1.82 0.16 7.48
C ALA A 110 0.61 0.97 7.96
N ALA A 111 0.71 2.29 8.01
CA ALA A 111 -0.40 3.17 8.36
C ALA A 111 -1.49 3.14 7.28
N VAL A 112 -1.11 3.17 6.00
CA VAL A 112 -2.06 3.03 4.87
C VAL A 112 -2.75 1.67 4.90
N ASP A 113 -2.01 0.58 5.08
CA ASP A 113 -2.59 -0.76 5.23
C ASP A 113 -3.59 -0.81 6.40
N GLY A 114 -3.24 -0.21 7.54
CA GLY A 114 -4.10 -0.12 8.72
C GLY A 114 -5.36 0.71 8.49
N LEU A 115 -5.28 1.80 7.73
CA LEU A 115 -6.44 2.60 7.35
C LEU A 115 -7.41 1.79 6.49
N MET A 116 -6.89 1.07 5.49
CA MET A 116 -7.71 0.18 4.66
C MET A 116 -8.37 -0.93 5.48
N LEU A 117 -7.62 -1.54 6.41
CA LEU A 117 -8.13 -2.58 7.30
C LEU A 117 -9.21 -2.06 8.26
N HIS A 118 -9.08 -0.84 8.76
CA HIS A 118 -10.05 -0.23 9.69
C HIS A 118 -11.28 0.34 8.97
N ARG A 119 -11.19 0.64 7.67
CA ARG A 119 -12.24 1.30 6.88
C ARG A 119 -13.64 0.66 6.95
N PRO A 120 -13.80 -0.68 6.91
CA PRO A 120 -15.12 -1.29 7.03
C PRO A 120 -15.69 -1.21 8.47
N LEU A 121 -14.85 -0.96 9.47
CA LEU A 121 -15.25 -0.79 10.88
C LEU A 121 -15.49 0.68 11.25
N ASP A 122 -14.77 1.58 10.59
CA ASP A 122 -14.91 3.03 10.75
C ASP A 122 -15.08 3.71 9.39
N PRO A 123 -16.34 3.88 8.93
CA PRO A 123 -16.59 4.49 7.64
C PRO A 123 -16.19 5.97 7.52
N SER A 124 -15.77 6.62 8.62
CA SER A 124 -15.36 8.03 8.64
C SER A 124 -13.90 8.27 8.20
N LEU A 125 -13.12 7.20 8.01
CA LEU A 125 -11.73 7.23 7.53
C LEU A 125 -11.65 7.48 6.01
N THR A 126 -12.20 8.60 5.54
CA THR A 126 -12.15 9.05 4.15
C THR A 126 -10.83 9.73 3.81
N ALA A 127 -10.52 9.87 2.51
CA ALA A 127 -9.39 10.67 2.06
C ALA A 127 -9.44 12.10 2.61
N GLU A 128 -10.64 12.70 2.65
CA GLU A 128 -10.87 14.03 3.22
C GLU A 128 -10.42 14.15 4.69
N SER A 129 -10.67 13.13 5.52
CA SER A 129 -10.31 13.16 6.94
C SER A 129 -8.85 12.75 7.20
N VAL A 130 -8.32 11.83 6.39
CA VAL A 130 -7.01 11.20 6.59
C VAL A 130 -5.87 11.99 5.97
N VAL A 131 -6.00 12.45 4.72
CA VAL A 131 -4.91 13.11 3.98
C VAL A 131 -4.35 14.33 4.74
N PRO A 132 -5.16 15.23 5.32
CA PRO A 132 -4.64 16.36 6.10
C PRO A 132 -3.84 15.94 7.35
N VAL A 133 -4.15 14.78 7.93
CA VAL A 133 -3.40 14.24 9.08
C VAL A 133 -2.04 13.71 8.62
N LEU A 134 -2.00 12.90 7.57
CA LEU A 134 -0.76 12.34 7.02
C LEU A 134 0.17 13.44 6.48
N ARG A 135 -0.39 14.49 5.86
CA ARG A 135 0.35 15.70 5.46
C ARG A 135 1.08 16.34 6.64
N ARG A 136 0.38 16.55 7.76
CA ARG A 136 1.00 17.15 8.96
C ARG A 136 2.08 16.27 9.57
N LEU A 137 1.93 14.95 9.53
CA LEU A 137 2.96 14.03 10.02
C LEU A 137 4.22 14.07 9.16
N LEU A 138 4.07 14.13 7.82
CA LEU A 138 5.20 14.25 6.91
C LEU A 138 5.86 15.64 6.97
N ALA A 139 5.07 16.71 7.05
CA ALA A 139 5.58 18.07 7.18
C ALA A 139 6.29 18.30 8.53
N GLY A 140 5.71 17.82 9.62
CA GLY A 140 6.30 17.92 10.97
C GLY A 140 7.64 17.19 11.08
N ALA A 141 7.79 16.05 10.37
CA ALA A 141 9.08 15.37 10.28
C ALA A 141 10.15 16.26 9.64
N VAL A 142 9.82 17.03 8.60
CA VAL A 142 10.78 17.93 7.91
C VAL A 142 11.19 19.12 8.79
N GLU A 143 10.33 19.58 9.71
CA GLU A 143 10.56 20.75 10.55
C GLU A 143 11.40 20.48 11.81
N GLU A 144 11.37 19.28 12.41
CA GLU A 144 12.12 18.93 13.64
C GLU A 144 13.66 19.06 13.52
N GLN A 145 14.18 19.29 12.31
CA GLN A 145 15.62 19.44 12.04
C GLN A 145 16.09 20.89 11.85
N ARG A 146 15.20 21.90 11.92
CA ARG A 146 15.54 23.34 11.81
C ARG A 146 15.75 24.00 13.16
#